data_AF-A0A2V5U0H5-F1
#
_entry.id   AF-A0A2V5U0H5-F1
#
_cell.length_a   1.000
_cell.length_b   1.000
_cell.length_c   1.000
_cell.angle_alpha   90.00
_cell.angle_beta   90.00
_cell.angle_gamma   90.00
#
_symmetry.space_group_name_H-M   'P 1'
#
loop_
_entity.id
_entity.type
_entity.pdbx_description
1 polymer ?
#
loop_
_entity_poly.entity_id
_entity_poly.type
_entity_poly.pdbx_seq_one_letter_code
_entity_poly.pdbx_strand_id
1 'polypeptide(L)'
;MKLPAFSLCVFACTACAFDIDDVFDRLDNALTASLFQDNLRVRLSGTLDLEFYNFEQPAPGLIDSRTDNLFNPRLTLFLDAQLGSQIYFFAQSRVDRGFDPTDHGADIRLDEYALRITPWQDGRFSLQMGKFATVVGNWVPRHLSWDNPFINAPLVYENLTAIRDKYAPYSPLFFVYGPYYYAKYSFNPVIWGPSYASGISVAGKLGRFDYAVEMKNTSLSSRPESWNVTENGFENPTFSGRLGFRPNEAWNFGVSASEGSYFRREAEPT
;
A
#
# COMPACT_ATOMS: atom_id res chain seq x y z
N MET A 1 -17.68 -51.22 -20.14
CA MET A 1 -16.78 -50.57 -21.12
C MET A 1 -16.20 -49.32 -20.48
N LYS A 2 -14.89 -49.29 -20.27
CA LYS A 2 -14.15 -48.19 -19.63
C LYS A 2 -13.66 -47.25 -20.73
N LEU A 3 -13.98 -45.95 -20.67
CA LEU A 3 -13.31 -44.93 -21.48
C LEU A 3 -12.13 -44.34 -20.69
N PRO A 4 -10.96 -44.15 -21.31
CA PRO A 4 -9.72 -43.80 -20.63
C PRO A 4 -9.67 -42.30 -20.30
N ALA A 5 -9.12 -42.00 -19.13
CA ALA A 5 -8.78 -40.65 -18.70
C ALA A 5 -7.69 -40.06 -19.60
N PHE A 6 -7.94 -38.90 -20.20
CA PHE A 6 -6.90 -38.07 -20.79
C PHE A 6 -6.15 -37.37 -19.65
N SER A 7 -5.02 -37.96 -19.26
CA SER A 7 -4.01 -37.30 -18.43
C SER A 7 -3.21 -36.37 -19.33
N LEU A 8 -3.46 -35.07 -19.26
CA LEU A 8 -2.63 -34.06 -19.92
C LEU A 8 -1.39 -33.83 -19.04
N CYS A 9 -0.29 -34.51 -19.36
CA CYS A 9 1.01 -34.27 -18.75
C CYS A 9 1.53 -32.88 -19.18
N VAL A 10 1.60 -31.94 -18.23
CA VAL A 10 2.36 -30.70 -18.38
C VAL A 10 3.83 -31.02 -18.14
N PHE A 11 4.58 -31.22 -19.23
CA PHE A 11 6.04 -31.26 -19.22
C PHE A 11 6.56 -30.68 -20.54
N ALA A 12 6.83 -29.36 -20.55
CA ALA A 12 7.76 -28.71 -21.47
C ALA A 12 7.96 -27.25 -21.06
N CYS A 13 8.94 -26.95 -20.21
CA CYS A 13 9.48 -25.58 -20.04
C CYS A 13 10.84 -25.51 -19.32
N THR A 14 11.68 -26.54 -19.39
CA THR A 14 13.03 -26.49 -18.76
C THR A 14 14.11 -25.89 -19.67
N ALA A 15 13.91 -25.87 -20.99
CA ALA A 15 14.89 -25.30 -21.93
C ALA A 15 14.80 -23.77 -22.06
N CYS A 16 13.60 -23.19 -21.96
CA CYS A 16 13.41 -21.73 -22.03
C CYS A 16 13.64 -21.01 -20.68
N ALA A 17 13.76 -21.75 -19.58
CA ALA A 17 13.98 -21.15 -18.26
C ALA A 17 15.35 -20.48 -18.16
N PHE A 18 16.39 -21.10 -18.73
CA PHE A 18 17.77 -20.58 -18.67
C PHE A 18 17.95 -19.24 -19.41
N ASP A 19 17.31 -19.07 -20.57
CA ASP A 19 17.42 -17.81 -21.34
C ASP A 19 16.63 -16.65 -20.71
N ILE A 20 15.52 -16.96 -20.01
CA ILE A 20 14.67 -15.96 -19.37
C ILE A 20 15.35 -15.42 -18.10
N ASP A 21 15.94 -16.30 -17.30
CA ASP A 21 16.68 -15.92 -16.09
C ASP A 21 17.88 -15.03 -16.46
N ASP A 22 18.66 -15.41 -17.48
CA ASP A 22 19.78 -14.61 -17.99
C ASP A 22 19.34 -13.22 -18.48
N VAL A 23 18.16 -13.11 -19.10
CA VAL A 23 17.60 -11.82 -19.55
C VAL A 23 17.23 -10.95 -18.36
N PHE A 24 16.58 -11.51 -17.34
CA PHE A 24 16.21 -10.76 -16.14
C PHE A 24 17.43 -10.38 -15.31
N ASP A 25 18.43 -11.24 -15.20
CA ASP A 25 19.70 -10.94 -14.53
C ASP A 25 20.44 -9.81 -15.24
N ARG A 26 20.48 -9.82 -16.58
CA ARG A 26 21.05 -8.70 -17.35
C ARG A 26 20.28 -7.40 -17.15
N LEU A 27 18.95 -7.48 -17.09
CA LEU A 27 18.10 -6.33 -16.84
C LEU A 27 18.34 -5.77 -15.43
N ASP A 28 18.34 -6.60 -14.39
CA ASP A 28 18.60 -6.17 -13.01
C ASP A 28 19.99 -5.54 -12.86
N ASN A 29 21.00 -6.12 -13.50
CA ASN A 29 22.34 -5.54 -13.57
C ASN A 29 22.36 -4.19 -14.32
N ALA A 30 21.65 -4.08 -15.44
CA ALA A 30 21.56 -2.82 -16.20
C ALA A 30 20.79 -1.72 -15.46
N LEU A 31 19.87 -2.12 -14.58
CA LEU A 31 19.07 -1.24 -13.74
C LEU A 31 19.69 -0.98 -12.36
N THR A 32 20.89 -1.51 -12.10
CA THR A 32 21.65 -1.28 -10.89
C THR A 32 22.92 -0.51 -11.19
N ALA A 33 23.15 0.59 -10.47
CA ALA A 33 24.37 1.38 -10.55
C ALA A 33 25.02 1.46 -9.17
N SER A 34 26.33 1.19 -9.12
CA SER A 34 27.17 1.42 -7.94
C SER A 34 28.24 2.47 -8.25
N LEU A 35 28.44 3.40 -7.34
CA LEU A 35 29.42 4.49 -7.44
C LEU A 35 30.24 4.59 -6.15
N PHE A 36 31.43 5.21 -6.24
CA PHE A 36 32.30 5.50 -5.09
C PHE A 36 32.65 4.26 -4.25
N GLN A 37 33.15 3.19 -4.88
CA GLN A 37 33.48 1.92 -4.19
C GLN A 37 32.28 1.35 -3.42
N ASP A 38 31.12 1.26 -4.08
CA ASP A 38 29.85 0.78 -3.52
C ASP A 38 29.28 1.62 -2.35
N ASN A 39 29.83 2.82 -2.12
CA ASN A 39 29.28 3.72 -1.11
C ASN A 39 27.95 4.34 -1.57
N LEU A 40 27.67 4.41 -2.87
CA LEU A 40 26.36 4.77 -3.39
C LEU A 40 25.87 3.63 -4.29
N ARG A 41 24.71 3.06 -3.97
CA ARG A 41 24.02 2.06 -4.78
C ARG A 41 22.64 2.58 -5.16
N VAL A 42 22.31 2.51 -6.44
CA VAL A 42 20.97 2.85 -6.96
C VAL A 42 20.44 1.65 -7.72
N ARG A 43 19.17 1.30 -7.53
CA ARG A 43 18.50 0.20 -8.22
C ARG A 43 17.12 0.63 -8.67
N LEU A 44 16.78 0.35 -9.92
CA LEU A 44 15.42 0.40 -10.44
C LEU A 44 14.89 -1.02 -10.56
N SER A 45 13.73 -1.30 -10.00
CA SER A 45 13.05 -2.59 -10.12
C SER A 45 11.55 -2.38 -10.33
N GLY A 46 10.79 -3.44 -10.57
CA GLY A 46 9.35 -3.31 -10.76
C GLY A 46 8.60 -4.62 -10.87
N THR A 47 7.28 -4.52 -10.83
CA THR A 47 6.34 -5.64 -11.00
C THR A 47 5.29 -5.27 -12.05
N LEU A 48 4.86 -6.26 -12.83
CA LEU A 48 3.74 -6.15 -13.75
C LEU A 48 2.64 -7.12 -13.29
N ASP A 49 1.55 -6.58 -12.76
CA ASP A 49 0.39 -7.33 -12.31
C ASP A 49 -0.69 -7.29 -13.40
N LEU A 50 -1.24 -8.46 -13.74
CA LEU A 50 -2.33 -8.60 -14.71
C LEU A 50 -3.53 -9.24 -14.02
N GLU A 51 -4.47 -8.41 -13.57
CA GLU A 51 -5.64 -8.86 -12.80
C GLU A 51 -6.90 -8.82 -13.67
N PHE A 52 -7.72 -9.87 -13.57
CA PHE A 52 -9.07 -9.89 -14.17
C PHE A 52 -10.08 -10.26 -13.09
N TYR A 53 -11.06 -9.37 -12.89
CA TYR A 53 -12.15 -9.54 -11.95
C TYR A 53 -13.44 -9.82 -12.70
N ASN A 54 -14.21 -10.77 -12.17
CA ASN A 54 -15.59 -11.01 -12.56
C ASN A 54 -16.46 -10.91 -11.29
N PHE A 55 -17.53 -10.12 -11.36
CA PHE A 55 -18.40 -9.83 -10.23
C PHE A 55 -19.81 -10.32 -10.50
N GLU A 56 -20.37 -11.12 -9.58
CA GLU A 56 -21.80 -11.49 -9.58
C GLU A 56 -22.64 -10.57 -8.67
N GLN A 57 -21.96 -9.75 -7.86
CA GLN A 57 -22.50 -8.76 -6.95
C GLN A 57 -21.76 -7.44 -7.19
N PRO A 58 -22.25 -6.28 -6.71
CA PRO A 58 -21.47 -5.05 -6.77
C PRO A 58 -20.04 -5.26 -6.28
N ALA A 59 -19.07 -4.65 -6.95
CA ALA A 59 -17.66 -4.89 -6.68
C ALA A 59 -17.32 -4.74 -5.18
N PRO A 60 -16.54 -5.65 -4.58
CA PRO A 60 -16.28 -5.66 -3.13
C PRO A 60 -15.25 -4.60 -2.70
N GLY A 61 -15.12 -4.37 -1.39
CA GLY A 61 -14.02 -3.58 -0.80
C GLY A 61 -13.94 -2.15 -1.35
N LEU A 62 -12.77 -1.73 -1.83
CA LEU A 62 -12.55 -0.43 -2.48
C LEU A 62 -12.66 -0.45 -4.01
N ILE A 63 -12.82 -1.63 -4.64
CA ILE A 63 -12.94 -1.74 -6.10
C ILE A 63 -14.15 -0.93 -6.61
N ASP A 64 -13.93 0.04 -7.49
CA ASP A 64 -14.99 0.92 -8.00
C ASP A 64 -15.23 0.66 -9.50
N SER A 65 -16.14 -0.25 -9.79
CA SER A 65 -16.50 -0.64 -11.16
C SER A 65 -18.01 -0.65 -11.33
N ARG A 66 -18.50 -0.12 -12.45
CA ARG A 66 -19.91 -0.23 -12.86
C ARG A 66 -20.16 -1.43 -13.77
N THR A 67 -19.09 -2.11 -14.20
CA THR A 67 -19.14 -3.31 -15.04
C THR A 67 -18.88 -4.57 -14.23
N ASP A 68 -19.49 -5.67 -14.67
CA ASP A 68 -19.33 -6.99 -14.04
C ASP A 68 -17.97 -7.64 -14.35
N ASN A 69 -17.23 -7.09 -15.32
CA ASN A 69 -15.89 -7.55 -15.66
C ASN A 69 -14.93 -6.35 -15.64
N LEU A 70 -13.80 -6.51 -14.96
CA LEU A 70 -12.76 -5.50 -14.86
C LEU A 70 -11.39 -6.12 -15.11
N PHE A 71 -10.68 -5.62 -16.12
CA PHE A 71 -9.26 -5.90 -16.33
C PHE A 71 -8.43 -4.76 -15.76
N ASN A 72 -7.55 -5.06 -14.80
CA ASN A 72 -6.77 -4.08 -14.04
C ASN A 72 -5.26 -4.38 -14.17
N PRO A 73 -4.62 -3.97 -15.28
CA PRO A 73 -3.17 -4.07 -15.41
C PRO A 73 -2.50 -3.01 -14.52
N ARG A 74 -1.43 -3.39 -13.82
CA ARG A 74 -0.64 -2.48 -13.00
C ARG A 74 0.84 -2.70 -13.21
N LEU A 75 1.55 -1.65 -13.61
CA LEU A 75 3.00 -1.60 -13.57
C LEU A 75 3.43 -0.80 -12.35
N THR A 76 4.16 -1.42 -11.44
CA THR A 76 4.79 -0.74 -10.28
C THR A 76 6.29 -0.67 -10.49
N LEU A 77 6.88 0.51 -10.32
CA LEU A 77 8.32 0.73 -10.40
C LEU A 77 8.85 1.24 -9.06
N PHE A 78 9.99 0.70 -8.64
CA PHE A 78 10.67 0.99 -7.40
C PHE A 78 12.06 1.55 -7.68
N LEU A 79 12.35 2.74 -7.17
CA LEU A 79 13.68 3.32 -7.19
C LEU A 79 14.25 3.28 -5.76
N ASP A 80 15.28 2.49 -5.58
CA ASP A 80 16.03 2.37 -4.33
C ASP A 80 17.38 3.08 -4.48
N ALA A 81 17.74 3.94 -3.54
CA ALA A 81 19.06 4.54 -3.48
C ALA A 81 19.61 4.48 -2.06
N GLN A 82 20.77 3.85 -1.89
CA GLN A 82 21.45 3.70 -0.62
C GLN A 82 22.81 4.41 -0.65
N LEU A 83 23.04 5.30 0.30
CA LEU A 83 24.30 5.99 0.52
C LEU A 83 24.90 5.54 1.85
N GLY A 84 25.98 4.76 1.76
CA GLY A 84 26.64 4.11 2.89
C GLY A 84 25.71 3.15 3.64
N SER A 85 25.87 3.09 4.96
CA SER A 85 25.02 2.27 5.84
C SER A 85 23.86 3.05 6.48
N GLN A 86 23.78 4.36 6.25
CA GLN A 86 22.94 5.25 7.06
C GLN A 86 21.80 5.90 6.30
N ILE A 87 21.96 6.18 5.01
CA ILE A 87 20.98 6.94 4.25
C ILE A 87 20.38 6.04 3.17
N TYR A 88 19.05 5.99 3.16
CA TYR A 88 18.30 5.25 2.16
C TYR A 88 17.16 6.12 1.66
N PHE A 89 17.01 6.18 0.34
CA PHE A 89 15.91 6.81 -0.35
C PHE A 89 15.16 5.74 -1.12
N PHE A 90 13.84 5.83 -1.10
CA PHE A 90 12.96 4.96 -1.86
C PHE A 90 11.89 5.81 -2.54
N ALA A 91 11.51 5.44 -3.77
CA ALA A 91 10.33 5.94 -4.44
C ALA A 91 9.59 4.81 -5.16
N GLN A 92 8.26 4.90 -5.18
CA GLN A 92 7.36 3.99 -5.87
C GLN A 92 6.45 4.78 -6.81
N SER A 93 6.51 4.46 -8.10
CA SER A 93 5.55 4.97 -9.09
C SER A 93 4.70 3.84 -9.66
N ARG A 94 3.46 4.14 -10.03
CA ARG A 94 2.53 3.18 -10.63
C ARG A 94 1.90 3.73 -11.89
N VAL A 95 1.70 2.83 -12.85
CA VAL A 95 0.85 3.04 -14.02
C VAL A 95 -0.23 1.97 -13.96
N ASP A 96 -1.45 2.38 -13.62
CA ASP A 96 -2.60 1.49 -13.41
C ASP A 96 -3.91 2.23 -13.72
N ARG A 97 -5.06 1.72 -13.28
CA ARG A 97 -6.36 2.35 -13.48
C ARG A 97 -6.76 3.31 -12.35
N GLY A 98 -5.87 3.55 -11.39
CA GLY A 98 -6.16 4.30 -10.17
C GLY A 98 -5.63 3.59 -8.92
N PHE A 99 -5.69 4.28 -7.78
CA PHE A 99 -5.27 3.70 -6.49
C PHE A 99 -6.10 2.44 -6.17
N ASP A 100 -7.41 2.62 -6.17
CA ASP A 100 -8.37 1.53 -6.08
C ASP A 100 -8.71 1.02 -7.49
N PRO A 101 -8.79 -0.30 -7.74
CA PRO A 101 -9.12 -0.83 -9.06
C PRO A 101 -10.45 -0.27 -9.56
N THR A 102 -10.46 0.28 -10.78
CA THR A 102 -11.64 0.93 -11.36
C THR A 102 -11.75 0.77 -12.86
N ASP A 103 -12.96 0.91 -13.40
CA ASP A 103 -13.25 0.91 -14.84
C ASP A 103 -12.83 2.21 -15.56
N HIS A 104 -12.22 3.17 -14.84
CA HIS A 104 -11.71 4.43 -15.39
C HIS A 104 -10.42 4.28 -16.22
N GLY A 105 -9.97 5.37 -16.84
CA GLY A 105 -8.77 5.38 -17.69
C GLY A 105 -7.46 5.05 -16.95
N ALA A 106 -6.37 4.97 -17.71
CA ALA A 106 -5.04 4.81 -17.11
C ALA A 106 -4.64 6.06 -16.33
N ASP A 107 -3.96 5.85 -15.20
CA ASP A 107 -3.44 6.86 -14.29
C ASP A 107 -1.96 6.59 -14.01
N ILE A 108 -1.19 7.67 -13.82
CA ILE A 108 0.24 7.63 -13.51
C ILE A 108 0.44 8.32 -12.17
N ARG A 109 0.95 7.58 -11.20
CA ARG A 109 0.96 8.01 -9.79
C ARG A 109 2.33 7.84 -9.18
N LEU A 110 2.79 8.84 -8.42
CA LEU A 110 3.94 8.71 -7.51
C LEU A 110 3.38 8.43 -6.11
N ASP A 111 3.26 7.14 -5.80
CA ASP A 111 2.55 6.67 -4.62
C ASP A 111 3.38 6.81 -3.35
N GLU A 112 4.67 6.53 -3.43
CA GLU A 112 5.57 6.71 -2.29
C GLU A 112 6.88 7.36 -2.71
N TYR A 113 7.43 8.16 -1.82
CA TYR A 113 8.78 8.68 -1.87
C TYR A 113 9.20 9.05 -0.44
N ALA A 114 10.29 8.49 0.04
CA ALA A 114 10.75 8.76 1.39
C ALA A 114 12.27 8.71 1.51
N LEU A 115 12.80 9.63 2.31
CA LEU A 115 14.18 9.59 2.80
C LEU A 115 14.18 8.98 4.19
N ARG A 116 15.01 7.97 4.40
CA ARG A 116 15.26 7.31 5.68
C ARG A 116 16.71 7.50 6.10
N ILE A 117 16.90 7.88 7.36
CA ILE A 117 18.21 8.05 8.00
C ILE A 117 18.27 7.12 9.21
N THR A 118 19.20 6.19 9.19
CA THR A 118 19.44 5.18 10.25
C THR A 118 20.87 5.35 10.75
N PRO A 119 21.11 6.18 11.79
CA PRO A 119 22.47 6.55 12.20
C PRO A 119 23.30 5.36 12.70
N TRP A 120 22.65 4.37 13.34
CA TRP A 120 23.30 3.21 13.93
C TRP A 120 22.96 1.95 13.15
N GLN A 121 23.98 1.12 12.90
CA GLN A 121 23.85 -0.13 12.15
C GLN A 121 22.97 -1.18 12.86
N ASP A 122 22.76 -1.05 14.17
CA ASP A 122 21.86 -1.93 14.92
C ASP A 122 20.37 -1.64 14.66
N GLY A 123 20.04 -0.60 13.88
CA GLY A 123 18.67 -0.29 13.48
C GLY A 123 17.78 0.13 14.65
N ARG A 124 18.36 0.52 15.79
CA ARG A 124 17.60 0.94 16.97
C ARG A 124 16.84 2.25 16.78
N PHE A 125 17.21 3.03 15.77
CA PHE A 125 16.58 4.29 15.41
C PHE A 125 16.72 4.56 13.92
N SER A 126 15.59 4.87 13.29
CA SER A 126 15.47 5.33 11.92
C SER A 126 14.47 6.49 11.89
N LEU A 127 14.87 7.61 11.29
CA LEU A 127 13.97 8.72 10.95
C LEU A 127 13.59 8.58 9.47
N GLN A 128 12.32 8.66 9.15
CA GLN A 128 11.82 8.66 7.78
C GLN A 128 10.94 9.89 7.52
N MET A 129 11.06 10.49 6.34
CA MET A 129 10.31 11.67 5.93
C MET A 129 9.90 11.58 4.46
N GLY A 130 8.68 12.00 4.14
CA GLY A 130 8.14 11.99 2.77
C GLY A 130 6.70 11.51 2.71
N LYS A 131 6.32 10.89 1.60
CA LYS A 131 5.02 10.27 1.34
C LYS A 131 5.19 8.76 1.36
N PHE A 132 4.63 8.06 2.35
CA PHE A 132 4.91 6.64 2.55
C PHE A 132 3.77 5.95 3.30
N ALA A 133 3.74 4.61 3.30
CA ALA A 133 2.69 3.81 3.94
C ALA A 133 2.64 3.98 5.47
N THR A 134 1.49 3.76 6.11
CA THR A 134 1.35 3.89 7.58
C THR A 134 2.09 2.80 8.35
N VAL A 135 2.55 3.12 9.56
CA VAL A 135 3.10 2.13 10.51
C VAL A 135 2.02 1.20 11.11
N VAL A 136 0.73 1.51 10.94
CA VAL A 136 -0.37 0.82 11.61
C VAL A 136 -0.64 -0.56 11.00
N GLY A 137 -0.56 -1.57 11.87
CA GLY A 137 -0.85 -2.98 11.59
C GLY A 137 0.21 -3.75 10.80
N ASN A 138 0.00 -5.05 10.67
CA ASN A 138 0.97 -6.01 10.11
C ASN A 138 0.76 -6.32 8.62
N TRP A 139 -0.30 -5.79 8.02
CA TRP A 139 -0.56 -5.96 6.58
C TRP A 139 0.23 -4.96 5.73
N VAL A 140 0.41 -3.73 6.22
CA VAL A 140 1.05 -2.66 5.45
C VAL A 140 2.46 -3.02 4.97
N PRO A 141 3.35 -3.68 5.73
CA PRO A 141 4.66 -4.06 5.21
C PRO A 141 4.64 -5.09 4.06
N ARG A 142 3.50 -5.72 3.79
CA ARG A 142 3.31 -6.80 2.81
C ARG A 142 2.11 -6.54 1.89
N HIS A 143 1.78 -5.27 1.68
CA HIS A 143 0.58 -4.88 0.94
C HIS A 143 0.75 -4.99 -0.59
N LEU A 144 1.97 -5.15 -1.08
CA LEU A 144 2.27 -5.35 -2.50
C LEU A 144 1.83 -6.74 -2.96
N SER A 145 1.48 -6.88 -4.24
CA SER A 145 0.94 -8.11 -4.83
C SER A 145 1.83 -9.35 -4.63
N TRP A 146 3.15 -9.16 -4.61
CA TRP A 146 4.10 -10.25 -4.42
C TRP A 146 4.09 -10.84 -3.00
N ASP A 147 3.80 -10.01 -1.99
CA ASP A 147 3.86 -10.39 -0.57
C ASP A 147 2.47 -10.56 0.06
N ASN A 148 1.42 -10.03 -0.59
CA ASN A 148 0.05 -10.14 -0.14
C ASN A 148 -0.55 -11.47 -0.63
N PRO A 149 -0.88 -12.42 0.27
CA PRO A 149 -1.44 -13.71 -0.15
C PRO A 149 -2.90 -13.64 -0.62
N PHE A 150 -3.54 -12.47 -0.53
CA PHE A 150 -4.91 -12.25 -0.92
C PHE A 150 -4.98 -11.23 -2.07
N ILE A 151 -6.03 -11.36 -2.88
CA ILE A 151 -6.34 -10.40 -3.96
C ILE A 151 -6.59 -8.99 -3.39
N ASN A 152 -7.12 -8.94 -2.17
CA ASN A 152 -7.61 -7.74 -1.49
C ASN A 152 -6.88 -7.48 -0.16
N ALA A 153 -7.06 -6.29 0.38
CA ALA A 153 -6.61 -5.96 1.73
C ALA A 153 -7.53 -6.60 2.79
N PRO A 154 -7.09 -6.75 4.04
CA PRO A 154 -7.97 -7.17 5.13
C PRO A 154 -9.13 -6.20 5.31
N LEU A 155 -10.28 -6.69 5.80
CA LEU A 155 -11.53 -5.91 5.91
C LEU A 155 -11.36 -4.51 6.51
N VAL A 156 -10.53 -4.32 7.54
CA VAL A 156 -10.32 -3.02 8.18
C VAL A 156 -9.66 -1.98 7.26
N TYR A 157 -8.91 -2.43 6.24
CA TYR A 157 -8.16 -1.61 5.29
C TYR A 157 -8.90 -1.28 4.00
N GLU A 158 -10.02 -1.96 3.71
CA GLU A 158 -10.72 -1.77 2.43
C GLU A 158 -12.24 -1.83 2.51
N ASN A 159 -12.83 -2.35 3.59
CA ASN A 159 -14.28 -2.45 3.67
C ASN A 159 -14.84 -1.09 4.06
N LEU A 160 -15.70 -0.55 3.18
CA LEU A 160 -16.34 0.73 3.38
C LEU A 160 -17.38 0.65 4.50
N THR A 161 -17.30 1.59 5.43
CA THR A 161 -18.31 1.78 6.46
C THR A 161 -19.45 2.65 5.93
N ALA A 162 -20.57 2.75 6.65
CA ALA A 162 -21.64 3.70 6.29
C ALA A 162 -21.33 5.16 6.70
N ILE A 163 -20.06 5.48 6.96
CA ILE A 163 -19.60 6.79 7.42
C ILE A 163 -18.90 7.53 6.27
N ARG A 164 -19.09 8.85 6.20
CA ARG A 164 -18.52 9.73 5.17
C ARG A 164 -17.67 10.81 5.82
N ASP A 165 -16.59 11.20 5.17
CA ASP A 165 -15.67 12.24 5.62
C ASP A 165 -16.09 13.68 5.23
N LYS A 166 -16.96 13.85 4.22
CA LYS A 166 -17.45 15.14 3.72
C LYS A 166 -18.74 15.65 4.36
N TYR A 167 -19.52 14.78 5.00
CA TYR A 167 -20.81 15.15 5.57
C TYR A 167 -21.05 14.37 6.84
N ALA A 168 -21.46 15.05 7.91
CA ALA A 168 -21.98 14.36 9.08
C ALA A 168 -23.32 13.65 8.74
N PRO A 169 -23.65 12.55 9.43
CA PRO A 169 -24.92 11.86 9.23
C PRO A 169 -26.09 12.68 9.81
N TYR A 170 -27.06 13.04 8.97
CA TYR A 170 -28.23 13.85 9.36
C TYR A 170 -29.17 13.15 10.36
N SER A 171 -29.13 11.80 10.43
CA SER A 171 -29.92 11.00 11.35
C SER A 171 -29.34 9.59 11.47
N PRO A 172 -29.71 8.80 12.51
CA PRO A 172 -29.34 7.39 12.60
C PRO A 172 -29.76 6.54 11.38
N LEU A 173 -30.85 6.92 10.70
CA LEU A 173 -31.31 6.23 9.48
C LEU A 173 -30.33 6.38 8.31
N PHE A 174 -29.45 7.39 8.35
CA PHE A 174 -28.41 7.58 7.35
C PHE A 174 -27.47 6.38 7.24
N PHE A 175 -27.13 5.74 8.36
CA PHE A 175 -26.24 4.57 8.37
C PHE A 175 -26.86 3.35 7.69
N VAL A 176 -28.18 3.30 7.60
CA VAL A 176 -28.91 2.22 6.91
C VAL A 176 -29.08 2.57 5.44
N TYR A 177 -29.59 3.77 5.14
CA TYR A 177 -30.03 4.10 3.79
C TYR A 177 -28.98 4.80 2.93
N GLY A 178 -28.01 5.49 3.54
CA GLY A 178 -26.96 6.23 2.83
C GLY A 178 -26.26 5.38 1.77
N PRO A 179 -25.78 4.17 2.09
CA PRO A 179 -25.11 3.29 1.12
C PRO A 179 -25.94 2.91 -0.11
N TYR A 180 -27.28 3.01 -0.04
CA TYR A 180 -28.17 2.75 -1.18
C TYR A 180 -28.36 3.96 -2.09
N TYR A 181 -28.15 5.18 -1.58
CA TYR A 181 -28.39 6.43 -2.30
C TYR A 181 -27.14 7.10 -2.84
N TYR A 182 -25.98 6.87 -2.22
CA TYR A 182 -24.72 7.49 -2.61
C TYR A 182 -23.78 6.48 -3.27
N ALA A 183 -22.93 7.00 -4.16
CA ALA A 183 -21.89 6.20 -4.78
C ALA A 183 -20.97 5.59 -3.71
N LYS A 184 -20.50 4.36 -3.95
CA LYS A 184 -19.62 3.59 -3.07
C LYS A 184 -18.42 4.41 -2.59
N TYR A 185 -17.72 5.09 -3.50
CA TYR A 185 -16.59 5.97 -3.19
C TYR A 185 -16.95 7.20 -2.34
N SER A 186 -18.22 7.40 -1.95
CA SER A 186 -18.64 8.47 -1.03
C SER A 186 -18.42 8.13 0.44
N PHE A 187 -18.09 6.90 0.76
CA PHE A 187 -17.89 6.37 2.11
C PHE A 187 -16.40 6.11 2.40
N ASN A 188 -16.08 5.86 3.66
CA ASN A 188 -14.70 5.64 4.10
C ASN A 188 -14.56 4.29 4.84
N PRO A 189 -13.45 3.57 4.64
CA PRO A 189 -13.07 2.45 5.49
C PRO A 189 -12.50 2.95 6.83
N VAL A 190 -12.19 2.03 7.74
CA VAL A 190 -11.50 2.38 9.00
C VAL A 190 -10.07 2.85 8.72
N ILE A 191 -9.38 2.15 7.81
CA ILE A 191 -8.07 2.54 7.25
C ILE A 191 -8.18 2.41 5.74
N TRP A 192 -7.69 3.37 4.96
CA TRP A 192 -7.75 3.35 3.50
C TRP A 192 -6.46 2.79 2.92
N GLY A 193 -6.44 1.47 2.68
CA GLY A 193 -5.27 0.76 2.18
C GLY A 193 -4.01 1.05 3.00
N PRO A 194 -2.82 1.12 2.38
CA PRO A 194 -1.59 1.52 3.07
C PRO A 194 -1.55 2.98 3.56
N SER A 195 -2.50 3.85 3.18
CA SER A 195 -2.52 5.29 3.49
C SER A 195 -1.16 5.98 3.29
N TYR A 196 -0.85 6.30 2.04
CA TYR A 196 0.40 6.97 1.65
C TYR A 196 0.39 8.48 1.96
N ALA A 197 -0.11 8.87 3.12
CA ALA A 197 -0.10 10.25 3.56
C ALA A 197 1.34 10.77 3.78
N SER A 198 1.55 12.07 3.59
CA SER A 198 2.84 12.73 3.80
C SER A 198 3.12 13.01 5.27
N GLY A 199 4.36 12.81 5.71
CA GLY A 199 4.72 13.00 7.11
C GLY A 199 6.13 12.62 7.48
N ILE A 200 6.31 12.37 8.77
CA ILE A 200 7.55 11.88 9.39
C ILE A 200 7.26 10.66 10.24
N SER A 201 8.21 9.74 10.34
CA SER A 201 8.15 8.63 11.27
C SER A 201 9.50 8.34 11.92
N VAL A 202 9.44 7.84 13.15
CA VAL A 202 10.58 7.29 13.86
C VAL A 202 10.27 5.83 14.16
N ALA A 203 11.19 4.95 13.81
CA ALA A 203 11.07 3.53 14.08
C ALA A 203 12.38 2.94 14.60
N GLY A 204 12.30 1.79 15.25
CA GLY A 204 13.48 1.12 15.76
C GLY A 204 13.20 -0.28 16.29
N LYS A 205 14.27 -1.03 16.52
CA LYS A 205 14.22 -2.35 17.15
C LYS A 205 15.18 -2.41 18.34
N LEU A 206 14.69 -2.95 19.46
CA LEU A 206 15.46 -3.17 20.68
C LEU A 206 15.27 -4.63 21.13
N GLY A 207 16.22 -5.48 20.79
CA GLY A 207 16.15 -6.91 21.05
C GLY A 207 14.95 -7.55 20.36
N ARG A 208 13.98 -8.02 21.15
CA ARG A 208 12.75 -8.67 20.68
C ARG A 208 11.59 -7.69 20.45
N PHE A 209 11.77 -6.41 20.75
CA PHE A 209 10.73 -5.40 20.59
C PHE A 209 11.03 -4.52 19.37
N ASP A 210 10.00 -4.18 18.62
CA ASP A 210 10.05 -3.13 17.61
C ASP A 210 9.01 -2.05 17.90
N TYR A 211 9.32 -0.82 17.52
CA TYR A 211 8.42 0.31 17.71
C TYR A 211 8.42 1.18 16.47
N ALA A 212 7.32 1.88 16.25
CA ALA A 212 7.26 2.97 15.30
C ALA A 212 6.23 4.00 15.77
N VAL A 213 6.54 5.27 15.54
CA VAL A 213 5.63 6.40 15.73
C VAL A 213 5.69 7.27 14.49
N GLU A 214 4.55 7.80 14.06
CA GLU A 214 4.47 8.67 12.90
C GLU A 214 3.52 9.84 13.14
N MET A 215 3.80 10.94 12.44
CA MET A 215 2.91 12.08 12.29
C MET A 215 2.68 12.28 10.80
N LYS A 216 1.43 12.26 10.37
CA LYS A 216 1.02 12.45 8.96
C LYS A 216 0.04 13.60 8.79
N ASN A 217 -0.06 14.13 7.58
CA ASN A 217 -0.92 15.26 7.25
C ASN A 217 -2.42 14.98 7.32
N THR A 218 -2.82 13.71 7.23
CA THR A 218 -4.24 13.32 7.16
C THR A 218 -4.47 11.96 7.81
N SER A 219 -5.74 11.67 8.14
CA SER A 219 -6.15 10.47 8.86
C SER A 219 -6.03 9.20 8.04
N LEU A 220 -5.92 8.07 8.74
CA LEU A 220 -5.81 6.77 8.08
C LEU A 220 -7.05 6.39 7.28
N SER A 221 -8.24 6.89 7.65
CA SER A 221 -9.49 6.70 6.91
C SER A 221 -9.65 7.63 5.71
N SER A 222 -8.72 8.58 5.52
CA SER A 222 -8.80 9.58 4.46
C SER A 222 -8.49 8.97 3.09
N ARG A 223 -9.08 9.57 2.05
CA ARG A 223 -8.99 9.06 0.68
C ARG A 223 -7.68 9.41 0.00
N PRO A 224 -7.28 8.69 -1.07
CA PRO A 224 -6.06 8.96 -1.82
C PRO A 224 -5.88 10.42 -2.24
N GLU A 225 -6.97 11.12 -2.59
CA GLU A 225 -6.92 12.53 -3.03
C GLU A 225 -6.52 13.50 -1.92
N SER A 226 -6.55 13.07 -0.65
CA SER A 226 -6.23 13.91 0.50
C SER A 226 -4.82 13.71 1.06
N TRP A 227 -4.09 12.73 0.53
CA TRP A 227 -2.80 12.28 1.09
C TRP A 227 -1.64 13.21 0.75
N ASN A 228 -1.74 13.99 -0.32
CA ASN A 228 -0.71 14.95 -0.69
C ASN A 228 -0.65 16.11 0.31
N VAL A 229 0.57 16.52 0.68
CA VAL A 229 0.79 17.65 1.59
C VAL A 229 0.17 18.96 1.07
N THR A 230 0.03 19.11 -0.24
CA THR A 230 -0.56 20.30 -0.89
C THR A 230 -2.07 20.41 -0.69
N GLU A 231 -2.75 19.33 -0.32
CA GLU A 231 -4.22 19.29 -0.20
C GLU A 231 -4.67 19.76 1.19
N ASN A 232 -4.01 19.29 2.26
CA ASN A 232 -4.41 19.56 3.65
C ASN A 232 -3.33 20.23 4.52
N GLY A 233 -2.09 20.36 4.04
CA GLY A 233 -0.98 20.84 4.86
C GLY A 233 -0.74 19.95 6.08
N PHE A 234 -0.58 20.53 7.27
CA PHE A 234 -0.50 19.79 8.55
C PHE A 234 -1.42 20.43 9.61
N GLU A 235 -2.55 20.99 9.19
CA GLU A 235 -3.48 21.67 10.11
C GLU A 235 -4.12 20.72 11.12
N ASN A 236 -4.50 19.52 10.66
CA ASN A 236 -5.10 18.46 11.47
C ASN A 236 -4.27 17.17 11.34
N PRO A 237 -3.06 17.13 11.92
CA PRO A 237 -2.17 16.00 11.74
C PRO A 237 -2.75 14.75 12.43
N THR A 238 -2.38 13.60 11.90
CA THR A 238 -2.68 12.29 12.47
C THR A 238 -1.44 11.72 13.11
N PHE A 239 -1.58 11.24 14.33
CA PHE A 239 -0.52 10.57 15.06
C PHE A 239 -0.83 9.10 15.14
N SER A 240 0.14 8.26 14.75
CA SER A 240 -0.01 6.82 14.85
C SER A 240 1.20 6.20 15.51
N GLY A 241 0.99 5.09 16.20
CA GLY A 241 2.03 4.35 16.88
C GLY A 241 1.81 2.85 16.78
N ARG A 242 2.91 2.10 16.79
CA ARG A 242 2.89 0.65 16.93
C ARG A 242 3.98 0.19 17.91
N LEU A 243 3.66 -0.85 18.65
CA LEU A 243 4.60 -1.62 19.45
C LEU A 243 4.47 -3.10 19.07
N GLY A 244 5.60 -3.73 18.77
CA GLY A 244 5.71 -5.13 18.37
C GLY A 244 6.60 -5.92 19.31
N PHE A 245 6.27 -7.18 19.51
CA PHE A 245 7.06 -8.17 20.24
C PHE A 245 7.21 -9.44 19.41
N ARG A 246 8.45 -9.79 19.11
CA ARG A 246 8.86 -10.93 18.29
C ARG A 246 9.74 -11.85 19.12
N PRO A 247 9.15 -12.81 19.86
CA PRO A 247 9.94 -13.69 20.73
C PRO A 247 10.88 -14.62 19.94
N ASN A 248 10.50 -14.98 18.71
CA ASN A 248 11.26 -15.75 17.74
C ASN A 248 10.75 -15.46 16.32
N GLU A 249 11.20 -16.21 15.32
CA GLU A 249 10.86 -16.02 13.90
C GLU A 249 9.41 -16.41 13.56
N ALA A 250 8.79 -17.29 14.35
CA ALA A 250 7.44 -17.79 14.08
C ALA A 250 6.33 -16.87 14.61
N TRP A 251 6.63 -16.03 15.59
CA TRP A 251 5.62 -15.23 16.30
C TRP A 251 5.89 -13.73 16.20
N ASN A 252 4.84 -12.98 15.87
CA ASN A 252 4.84 -11.52 15.88
C ASN A 252 3.53 -11.02 16.50
N PHE A 253 3.62 -10.45 17.70
CA PHE A 253 2.51 -9.82 18.39
C PHE A 253 2.67 -8.31 18.31
N GLY A 254 1.59 -7.57 18.09
CA GLY A 254 1.68 -6.12 18.05
C GLY A 254 0.37 -5.44 18.41
N VAL A 255 0.50 -4.21 18.87
CA VAL A 255 -0.61 -3.28 19.07
C VAL A 255 -0.29 -2.01 18.29
N SER A 256 -1.30 -1.45 17.65
CA SER A 256 -1.20 -0.17 16.95
C SER A 256 -2.41 0.69 17.27
N ALA A 257 -2.16 1.99 17.37
CA ALA A 257 -3.19 2.99 17.60
C ALA A 257 -2.96 4.20 16.68
N SER A 258 -4.03 4.90 16.35
CA SER A 258 -3.99 6.11 15.53
C SER A 258 -5.07 7.08 16.00
N GLU A 259 -4.74 8.36 16.03
CA GLU A 259 -5.64 9.46 16.35
C GLU A 259 -5.48 10.56 15.30
N GLY A 260 -6.59 10.99 14.70
CA GLY A 260 -6.60 11.98 13.63
C GLY A 260 -8.02 12.44 13.29
N SER A 261 -8.12 13.53 12.53
CA SER A 261 -9.42 14.07 12.12
C SER A 261 -10.12 13.15 11.13
N TYR A 262 -11.32 12.70 11.51
CA TYR A 262 -12.15 11.88 10.63
C TYR A 262 -12.80 12.72 9.51
N PHE A 263 -13.40 13.85 9.88
CA PHE A 263 -14.02 14.76 8.92
C PHE A 263 -12.98 15.62 8.21
N ARG A 264 -13.25 15.90 6.94
CA ARG A 264 -12.52 16.90 6.18
C ARG A 264 -12.86 18.31 6.66
N ARG A 265 -11.99 19.27 6.38
CA ARG A 265 -12.21 20.68 6.74
C ARG A 265 -13.48 21.26 6.08
N GLU A 266 -13.78 20.83 4.87
CA GLU A 266 -14.97 21.27 4.13
C GLU A 266 -16.24 20.53 4.55
N ALA A 267 -16.17 19.67 5.56
CA ALA A 267 -17.34 18.93 6.01
C ALA A 267 -18.40 19.89 6.55
N GLU A 268 -19.57 19.87 5.92
CA GLU A 268 -20.68 20.71 6.34
C GLU A 268 -21.37 20.12 7.57
N PRO A 269 -21.70 20.94 8.59
CA PRO A 269 -22.59 20.52 9.65
C PRO A 269 -23.98 20.25 9.06
N THR A 270 -24.65 19.24 9.64
CA THR A 270 -26.04 18.88 9.30
C THR A 270 -27.05 19.73 10.05
#